data_AF-A0A315XHZ6-F1
#
_entry.id   AF-A0A315XHZ6-F1
#
_cell.length_a   1.000
_cell.length_b   1.000
_cell.length_c   1.000
_cell.angle_alpha   90.00
_cell.angle_beta   90.00
_cell.angle_gamma   90.00
#
_symmetry.space_group_name_H-M   'P 1'
#
loop_
_entity.id
_entity.type
_entity.pdbx_description
1 polymer ?
#
loop_
_entity_poly.entity_id
_entity_poly.type
_entity_poly.pdbx_seq_one_letter_code
_entity_poly.pdbx_strand_id
1 'polypeptide(L)'
;MKNEIYLPILGLAVGEIMMLSGHVYMGLVLHVINLQAITLALIFGDLSIEKKNLIQTMLLLLQMRILNLAMPQFFTTKLLWYPLVYGVMFISIYYITKQQNITSKDIGIDFNRWYLYIPLALLIAAAMAMLEFQILDPAPLITNLKIRNILLISIVMFIFVAAIEELIFRSLLQTRLQSVFGANKGLLLGAALFGIMHSGYGLINEVLFATFFGAVLGFIFQKTRSFPFVLIIHGTANVFLFGILPIVSK
;
A
#
# COMPACT_ATOMS: atom_id res chain seq x y z
N MET A 1 -17.90 -19.23 12.19
CA MET A 1 -17.02 -18.32 12.97
C MET A 1 -15.76 -17.81 12.25
N LYS A 2 -15.38 -18.27 11.03
CA LYS A 2 -14.30 -17.64 10.22
C LYS A 2 -14.81 -16.85 8.99
N ASN A 3 -16.07 -17.08 8.60
CA ASN A 3 -16.66 -16.55 7.37
C ASN A 3 -16.70 -15.01 7.33
N GLU A 4 -16.82 -14.36 8.49
CA GLU A 4 -16.90 -12.90 8.60
C GLU A 4 -15.64 -12.16 8.09
N ILE A 5 -14.47 -12.78 8.15
CA ILE A 5 -13.21 -12.18 7.68
C ILE A 5 -12.96 -12.50 6.20
N TYR A 6 -13.41 -13.68 5.75
CA TYR A 6 -13.22 -14.09 4.37
C TYR A 6 -14.07 -13.29 3.40
N LEU A 7 -15.28 -12.86 3.79
CA LEU A 7 -16.16 -12.11 2.91
C LEU A 7 -15.56 -10.73 2.50
N PRO A 8 -15.00 -9.91 3.41
CA PRO A 8 -14.25 -8.71 3.05
C PRO A 8 -13.08 -8.97 2.10
N ILE A 9 -12.30 -10.03 2.36
CA ILE A 9 -11.13 -10.40 1.56
C ILE A 9 -11.56 -10.83 0.16
N LEU A 10 -12.59 -11.65 0.06
CA LEU A 10 -13.15 -12.12 -1.21
C LEU A 10 -13.74 -10.96 -2.00
N GLY A 11 -14.52 -10.08 -1.37
CA GLY A 11 -15.09 -8.91 -2.04
C GLY A 11 -14.02 -7.97 -2.60
N LEU A 12 -12.92 -7.78 -1.86
CA LEU A 12 -11.77 -7.01 -2.33
C LEU A 12 -11.10 -7.72 -3.51
N ALA A 13 -10.78 -9.01 -3.38
CA ALA A 13 -10.13 -9.78 -4.43
C ALA A 13 -10.96 -9.83 -5.72
N VAL A 14 -12.27 -10.03 -5.63
CA VAL A 14 -13.15 -10.03 -6.82
C VAL A 14 -13.18 -8.65 -7.47
N GLY A 15 -13.26 -7.56 -6.70
CA GLY A 15 -13.20 -6.19 -7.23
C GLY A 15 -11.89 -5.94 -8.00
N GLU A 16 -10.77 -6.34 -7.42
CA GLU A 16 -9.44 -6.19 -8.04
C GLU A 16 -9.27 -7.10 -9.28
N ILE A 17 -9.82 -8.32 -9.27
CA ILE A 17 -9.83 -9.19 -10.45
C ILE A 17 -10.66 -8.59 -11.59
N MET A 18 -11.80 -7.96 -11.29
CA MET A 18 -12.59 -7.23 -12.29
C MET A 18 -11.78 -6.10 -12.91
N MET A 19 -11.02 -5.35 -12.09
CA MET A 19 -10.13 -4.29 -12.57
C MET A 19 -9.00 -4.83 -13.44
N LEU A 20 -8.34 -5.90 -13.00
CA LEU A 20 -7.30 -6.58 -13.77
C LEU A 20 -7.82 -7.04 -15.15
N SER A 21 -9.08 -7.45 -15.19
CA SER A 21 -9.77 -7.91 -16.41
C SER A 21 -10.33 -6.75 -17.26
N GLY A 22 -9.97 -5.50 -16.96
CA GLY A 22 -10.42 -4.30 -17.70
C GLY A 22 -11.81 -3.78 -17.32
N HIS A 23 -12.54 -4.43 -16.42
CA HIS A 23 -13.89 -4.05 -16.00
C HIS A 23 -13.86 -3.07 -14.81
N VAL A 24 -13.18 -1.94 -14.99
CA VAL A 24 -12.86 -0.98 -13.90
C VAL A 24 -14.11 -0.48 -13.16
N TYR A 25 -15.19 -0.13 -13.87
CA TYR A 25 -16.42 0.34 -13.24
C TYR A 25 -17.12 -0.74 -12.41
N MET A 26 -17.10 -1.99 -12.87
CA MET A 26 -17.66 -3.11 -12.10
C MET A 26 -16.83 -3.38 -10.85
N GLY A 27 -15.50 -3.33 -10.96
CA GLY A 27 -14.59 -3.37 -9.82
C GLY A 27 -14.90 -2.28 -8.79
N LEU A 28 -15.06 -1.02 -9.23
CA LEU A 28 -15.43 0.10 -8.36
C LEU A 28 -16.76 -0.16 -7.62
N VAL A 29 -17.80 -0.60 -8.34
CA VAL A 29 -19.10 -0.93 -7.73
C VAL A 29 -18.95 -2.01 -6.66
N LEU A 30 -18.16 -3.07 -6.94
CA LEU A 30 -17.88 -4.12 -5.97
C LEU A 30 -17.14 -3.61 -4.73
N HIS A 31 -16.17 -2.71 -4.90
CA HIS A 31 -15.47 -2.08 -3.77
C HIS A 31 -16.43 -1.25 -2.90
N VAL A 32 -17.35 -0.49 -3.51
CA VAL A 32 -18.37 0.27 -2.79
C VAL A 32 -19.33 -0.67 -2.05
N ILE A 33 -19.83 -1.72 -2.70
CA ILE A 33 -20.69 -2.73 -2.05
C ILE A 33 -19.97 -3.38 -0.88
N ASN A 34 -18.71 -3.78 -1.06
CA ASN A 34 -17.91 -4.39 -0.01
C ASN A 34 -17.68 -3.44 1.17
N LEU A 35 -17.40 -2.15 0.90
CA LEU A 35 -17.25 -1.12 1.93
C LEU A 35 -18.54 -0.95 2.76
N GLN A 36 -19.69 -0.93 2.10
CA GLN A 36 -20.99 -0.83 2.79
C GLN A 36 -21.29 -2.09 3.61
N ALA A 37 -21.07 -3.28 3.03
CA ALA A 37 -21.27 -4.54 3.72
C ALA A 37 -20.40 -4.66 4.99
N ILE A 38 -19.12 -4.26 4.89
CA ILE A 38 -18.21 -4.22 6.04
C ILE A 38 -18.70 -3.23 7.10
N THR A 39 -19.13 -2.03 6.69
CA THR A 39 -19.60 -1.01 7.62
C THR A 39 -20.81 -1.49 8.39
N LEU A 40 -21.79 -2.12 7.72
CA LEU A 40 -22.94 -2.73 8.37
C LEU A 40 -22.54 -3.88 9.30
N ALA A 41 -21.58 -4.72 8.90
CA ALA A 41 -21.06 -5.80 9.75
C ALA A 41 -20.34 -5.27 11.00
N LEU A 42 -19.68 -4.11 10.93
CA LEU A 42 -19.04 -3.48 12.10
C LEU A 42 -20.06 -2.87 13.08
N ILE A 43 -21.19 -2.35 12.58
CA ILE A 43 -22.25 -1.74 13.40
C ILE A 43 -23.14 -2.81 14.06
N PHE A 44 -23.60 -3.77 13.27
CA PHE A 44 -24.61 -4.74 13.70
C PHE A 44 -24.05 -6.13 14.02
N GLY A 45 -22.82 -6.42 13.62
CA GLY A 45 -22.20 -7.73 13.82
C GLY A 45 -21.61 -7.92 15.22
N ASP A 46 -21.82 -9.10 15.77
CA ASP A 46 -21.16 -9.55 16.99
C ASP A 46 -19.77 -10.11 16.69
N LEU A 47 -18.81 -9.21 16.54
CA LEU A 47 -17.42 -9.51 16.20
C LEU A 47 -16.51 -9.31 17.42
N SER A 48 -15.55 -10.23 17.61
CA SER A 48 -14.48 -10.02 18.58
C SER A 48 -13.65 -8.78 18.24
N ILE A 49 -13.00 -8.18 19.25
CA ILE A 49 -12.21 -6.96 19.09
C ILE A 49 -11.12 -7.14 18.02
N GLU A 50 -10.44 -8.29 18.01
CA GLU A 50 -9.39 -8.61 17.03
C GLU A 50 -9.92 -8.60 15.59
N LYS A 51 -11.11 -9.19 15.36
CA LYS A 51 -11.77 -9.20 14.06
C LYS A 51 -12.23 -7.82 13.65
N LYS A 52 -12.84 -7.06 14.57
CA LYS A 52 -13.25 -5.67 14.33
C LYS A 52 -12.05 -4.84 13.89
N ASN A 53 -10.93 -4.97 14.60
CA ASN A 53 -9.71 -4.24 14.28
C ASN A 53 -9.15 -4.59 12.90
N LEU A 54 -9.11 -5.89 12.55
CA LEU A 54 -8.67 -6.34 11.22
C LEU A 54 -9.58 -5.79 10.11
N ILE A 55 -10.90 -5.97 10.26
CA ILE A 55 -11.89 -5.57 9.25
C ILE A 55 -11.92 -4.04 9.10
N GLN A 56 -11.74 -3.27 10.18
CA GLN A 56 -11.54 -1.82 10.10
C GLN A 56 -10.31 -1.44 9.28
N THR A 57 -9.19 -2.15 9.45
CA THR A 57 -8.00 -1.90 8.63
C THR A 57 -8.25 -2.24 7.15
N MET A 58 -9.06 -3.26 6.85
CA MET A 58 -9.44 -3.59 5.47
C MET A 58 -10.27 -2.49 4.80
N LEU A 59 -11.02 -1.69 5.55
CA LEU A 59 -11.70 -0.51 5.00
C LEU A 59 -10.71 0.50 4.40
N LEU A 60 -9.48 0.60 4.92
CA LEU A 60 -8.46 1.48 4.34
C LEU A 60 -8.07 1.06 2.93
N LEU A 61 -8.04 -0.24 2.63
CA LEU A 61 -7.71 -0.74 1.30
C LEU A 61 -8.83 -0.38 0.31
N LEU A 62 -10.08 -0.61 0.71
CA LEU A 62 -11.25 -0.23 -0.11
C LEU A 62 -11.33 1.28 -0.31
N GLN A 63 -11.10 2.06 0.74
CA GLN A 63 -11.06 3.52 0.65
C GLN A 63 -9.93 3.99 -0.29
N MET A 64 -8.72 3.44 -0.15
CA MET A 64 -7.60 3.75 -1.03
C MET A 64 -7.96 3.48 -2.50
N ARG A 65 -8.59 2.34 -2.78
CA ARG A 65 -9.01 2.01 -4.15
C ARG A 65 -10.08 2.96 -4.68
N ILE A 66 -11.12 3.21 -3.90
CA ILE A 66 -12.22 4.11 -4.29
C ILE A 66 -11.67 5.51 -4.54
N LEU A 67 -10.81 6.03 -3.67
CA LEU A 67 -10.17 7.34 -3.87
C LEU A 67 -9.30 7.37 -5.12
N ASN A 68 -8.49 6.33 -5.37
CA ASN A 68 -7.70 6.24 -6.60
C ASN A 68 -8.57 6.25 -7.88
N LEU A 69 -9.79 5.70 -7.85
CA LEU A 69 -10.65 5.69 -9.04
C LEU A 69 -11.57 6.90 -9.15
N ALA A 70 -12.01 7.47 -8.03
CA ALA A 70 -13.04 8.49 -7.99
C ALA A 70 -12.51 9.92 -7.78
N MET A 71 -11.24 10.09 -7.38
CA MET A 71 -10.69 11.42 -7.14
C MET A 71 -10.66 12.23 -8.45
N PRO A 72 -11.31 13.41 -8.51
CA PRO A 72 -11.30 14.22 -9.71
C PRO A 72 -9.88 14.63 -10.11
N GLN A 73 -9.63 14.70 -11.41
CA GLN A 73 -8.33 15.11 -11.93
C GLN A 73 -8.23 16.65 -11.95
N PHE A 74 -7.76 17.22 -10.84
CA PHE A 74 -7.58 18.68 -10.72
C PHE A 74 -6.30 19.22 -11.38
N PHE A 75 -5.31 18.35 -11.62
CA PHE A 75 -4.01 18.72 -12.15
C PHE A 75 -3.69 18.03 -13.48
N THR A 76 -2.95 18.73 -14.34
CA THR A 76 -2.43 18.18 -15.59
C THR A 76 -1.28 17.20 -15.35
N THR A 77 -0.46 17.45 -14.31
CA THR A 77 0.64 16.57 -13.93
C THR A 77 0.14 15.45 -13.02
N LYS A 78 0.25 14.19 -13.47
CA LYS A 78 -0.08 12.99 -12.69
C LYS A 78 0.58 12.96 -11.30
N LEU A 79 1.80 13.47 -11.19
CA LEU A 79 2.54 13.54 -9.93
C LEU A 79 1.79 14.30 -8.82
N LEU A 80 1.11 15.41 -9.16
CA LEU A 80 0.40 16.25 -8.18
C LEU A 80 -0.96 15.68 -7.77
N TRP A 81 -1.42 14.63 -8.44
CA TRP A 81 -2.65 13.94 -8.08
C TRP A 81 -2.45 12.99 -6.90
N TYR A 82 -1.26 12.38 -6.74
CA TYR A 82 -0.96 11.50 -5.61
C TYR A 82 -1.17 12.16 -4.23
N PRO A 83 -0.71 13.41 -3.97
CA PRO A 83 -1.01 14.09 -2.71
C PRO A 83 -2.50 14.24 -2.41
N LEU A 84 -3.37 14.38 -3.42
CA LEU A 84 -4.81 14.47 -3.19
C LEU A 84 -5.40 13.13 -2.78
N VAL A 85 -5.05 12.06 -3.50
CA VAL A 85 -5.56 10.71 -3.22
C VAL A 85 -5.03 10.20 -1.89
N TYR A 86 -3.71 10.18 -1.73
CA TYR A 86 -3.04 9.61 -0.57
C TYR A 86 -3.05 10.54 0.65
N GLY A 87 -3.06 11.87 0.44
CA GLY A 87 -3.11 12.83 1.54
C GLY A 87 -4.38 12.68 2.38
N VAL A 88 -5.52 12.44 1.75
CA VAL A 88 -6.81 12.20 2.45
C VAL A 88 -6.75 10.93 3.32
N MET A 89 -5.96 9.92 2.92
CA MET A 89 -5.82 8.68 3.68
C MET A 89 -5.20 8.88 5.08
N PHE A 90 -4.40 9.92 5.29
CA PHE A 90 -3.86 10.23 6.62
C PHE A 90 -4.94 10.43 7.66
N ILE A 91 -6.10 10.99 7.27
CA ILE A 91 -7.24 11.21 8.17
C ILE A 91 -7.77 9.87 8.67
N SER A 92 -8.07 8.94 7.76
CA SER A 92 -8.59 7.61 8.13
C SER A 92 -7.59 6.77 8.91
N ILE A 93 -6.30 6.83 8.54
CA ILE A 93 -5.22 6.18 9.29
C ILE A 93 -5.13 6.74 10.71
N TYR A 94 -5.21 8.06 10.88
CA TYR A 94 -5.21 8.70 12.19
C TYR A 94 -6.39 8.24 13.05
N TYR A 95 -7.60 8.20 12.50
CA TYR A 95 -8.76 7.72 13.26
C TYR A 95 -8.64 6.24 13.65
N ILE A 96 -8.19 5.36 12.76
CA ILE A 96 -8.02 3.93 13.08
C ILE A 96 -6.91 3.73 14.13
N THR A 97 -5.79 4.44 14.00
CA THR A 97 -4.70 4.35 14.97
C THR A 97 -5.14 4.81 16.36
N LYS A 98 -5.91 5.90 16.46
CA LYS A 98 -6.49 6.36 17.74
C LYS A 98 -7.51 5.38 18.29
N GLN A 99 -8.47 4.94 17.47
CA GLN A 99 -9.54 4.04 17.89
C GLN A 99 -9.02 2.69 18.40
N GLN A 100 -7.96 2.16 17.77
CA GLN A 100 -7.36 0.89 18.15
C GLN A 100 -6.21 1.04 19.18
N ASN A 101 -6.01 2.24 19.74
CA ASN A 101 -4.94 2.56 20.70
C ASN A 101 -3.53 2.13 20.21
N ILE A 102 -3.25 2.34 18.93
CA ILE A 102 -1.98 1.95 18.30
C ILE A 102 -0.91 2.95 18.70
N THR A 103 0.16 2.46 19.32
CA THR A 103 1.29 3.30 19.74
C THR A 103 2.29 3.52 18.60
N SER A 104 3.15 4.53 18.71
CA SER A 104 4.27 4.73 17.77
C SER A 104 5.20 3.52 17.68
N LYS A 105 5.36 2.78 18.80
CA LYS A 105 6.13 1.53 18.85
C LYS A 105 5.44 0.42 18.07
N ASP A 106 4.10 0.33 18.14
CA ASP A 106 3.33 -0.58 17.30
C ASP A 106 3.46 -0.20 15.83
N ILE A 107 3.43 1.10 15.48
CA ILE A 107 3.67 1.51 14.09
C ILE A 107 5.08 1.10 13.63
N GLY A 108 6.03 1.02 14.55
CA GLY A 108 7.43 0.74 14.26
C GLY A 108 8.24 2.00 13.98
N ILE A 109 7.82 3.15 14.55
CA ILE A 109 8.59 4.39 14.52
C ILE A 109 9.82 4.19 15.41
N ASP A 110 10.83 3.54 14.85
CA ASP A 110 12.12 3.29 15.47
C ASP A 110 13.23 3.65 14.46
N PHE A 111 14.02 4.65 14.83
CA PHE A 111 15.17 5.14 14.07
C PHE A 111 16.48 4.55 14.59
N ASN A 112 16.45 3.62 15.55
CA ASN A 112 17.64 2.90 15.96
C ASN A 112 18.24 2.14 14.77
N ARG A 113 19.57 2.17 14.66
CA ARG A 113 20.33 1.50 13.60
C ARG A 113 20.05 2.01 12.17
N TRP A 114 19.52 3.23 12.02
CA TRP A 114 19.24 3.84 10.71
C TRP A 114 20.46 3.81 9.76
N TYR A 115 21.67 3.99 10.29
CA TYR A 115 22.91 3.95 9.52
C TYR A 115 23.23 2.58 8.91
N LEU A 116 22.78 1.47 9.53
CA LEU A 116 22.89 0.12 8.95
C LEU A 116 21.81 -0.12 7.89
N TYR A 117 20.63 0.46 8.08
CA TYR A 117 19.48 0.24 7.22
C TYR A 117 19.54 1.04 5.93
N ILE A 118 20.12 2.24 5.91
CA ILE A 118 20.17 3.07 4.70
C ILE A 118 20.91 2.37 3.54
N PRO A 119 22.16 1.89 3.67
CA PRO A 119 22.87 1.27 2.54
C PRO A 119 22.12 0.05 2.01
N LEU A 120 21.63 -0.81 2.91
CA LEU A 120 20.83 -1.98 2.53
C LEU A 120 19.51 -1.58 1.88
N ALA A 121 18.86 -0.52 2.38
CA ALA A 121 17.60 -0.04 1.82
C ALA A 121 17.77 0.44 0.38
N LEU A 122 18.83 1.21 0.11
CA LEU A 122 19.13 1.72 -1.22
C LEU A 122 19.45 0.58 -2.21
N LEU A 123 20.17 -0.44 -1.77
CA LEU A 123 20.47 -1.62 -2.60
C LEU A 123 19.20 -2.40 -2.95
N ILE A 124 18.34 -2.68 -1.95
CA ILE A 124 17.06 -3.37 -2.18
C ILE A 124 16.17 -2.52 -3.09
N ALA A 125 16.07 -1.22 -2.83
CA ALA A 125 15.27 -0.29 -3.61
C ALA A 125 15.71 -0.26 -5.09
N ALA A 126 17.01 -0.17 -5.34
CA ALA A 126 17.56 -0.20 -6.70
C ALA A 126 17.22 -1.50 -7.41
N ALA A 127 17.44 -2.65 -6.77
CA ALA A 127 17.14 -3.96 -7.35
C ALA A 127 15.64 -4.10 -7.67
N MET A 128 14.76 -3.74 -6.73
CA MET A 128 13.31 -3.85 -6.92
C MET A 128 12.82 -2.89 -7.99
N ALA A 129 13.28 -1.63 -8.00
CA ALA A 129 12.90 -0.66 -9.02
C ALA A 129 13.35 -1.09 -10.43
N MET A 130 14.55 -1.68 -10.57
CA MET A 130 15.02 -2.20 -11.87
C MET A 130 14.17 -3.37 -12.37
N LEU A 131 13.79 -4.29 -11.47
CA LEU A 131 12.92 -5.42 -11.81
C LEU A 131 11.51 -4.93 -12.20
N GLU A 132 10.94 -4.01 -11.42
CA GLU A 132 9.62 -3.45 -11.68
C GLU A 132 9.58 -2.62 -12.96
N PHE A 133 10.65 -1.87 -13.26
CA PHE A 133 10.76 -1.08 -14.48
C PHE A 133 10.69 -1.95 -15.75
N GLN A 134 11.20 -3.20 -15.70
CA GLN A 134 11.07 -4.15 -16.80
C GLN A 134 9.64 -4.68 -16.99
N ILE A 135 8.80 -4.60 -15.95
CA ILE A 135 7.41 -5.05 -15.98
C ILE A 135 6.49 -3.90 -16.42
N LEU A 136 6.65 -2.73 -15.81
CA LEU A 136 5.74 -1.58 -16.00
C LEU A 136 6.13 -0.65 -17.15
N ASP A 137 7.44 -0.49 -17.45
CA ASP A 137 7.98 0.56 -18.34
C ASP A 137 7.21 1.89 -18.28
N PRO A 138 7.10 2.52 -17.08
CA PRO A 138 6.24 3.67 -16.91
C PRO A 138 6.76 4.89 -17.68
N ALA A 139 5.85 5.77 -18.08
CA ALA A 139 6.22 7.11 -18.51
C ALA A 139 6.78 7.91 -17.30
N PRO A 140 7.78 8.78 -17.50
CA PRO A 140 8.35 9.56 -16.42
C PRO A 140 7.31 10.52 -15.80
N LEU A 141 7.26 10.57 -14.46
CA LEU A 141 6.40 11.51 -13.73
C LEU A 141 7.02 12.91 -13.59
N ILE A 142 8.30 13.05 -13.92
CA ILE A 142 9.04 14.33 -13.98
C ILE A 142 9.67 14.52 -15.36
N THR A 143 9.90 15.77 -15.76
CA THR A 143 10.33 16.08 -17.14
C THR A 143 11.85 16.11 -17.34
N ASN A 144 12.63 16.22 -16.28
CA ASN A 144 14.10 16.21 -16.30
C ASN A 144 14.66 16.03 -14.88
N LEU A 145 15.95 15.70 -14.79
CA LEU A 145 16.68 15.46 -13.54
C LEU A 145 17.17 16.73 -12.83
N LYS A 146 16.50 17.88 -13.03
CA LYS A 146 16.80 19.08 -12.23
C LYS A 146 16.47 18.80 -10.76
N ILE A 147 17.30 19.32 -9.86
CA ILE A 147 17.18 19.09 -8.41
C ILE A 147 15.76 19.39 -7.88
N ARG A 148 15.11 20.44 -8.36
CA ARG A 148 13.72 20.78 -8.00
C ARG A 148 12.74 19.66 -8.32
N ASN A 149 12.85 19.02 -9.48
CA ASN A 149 11.96 17.95 -9.90
C ASN A 149 12.23 16.67 -9.11
N ILE A 150 13.51 16.35 -8.87
CA ILE A 150 13.92 15.21 -8.03
C ILE A 150 13.37 15.40 -6.60
N LEU A 151 13.53 16.60 -6.02
CA LEU A 151 12.98 16.89 -4.69
C LEU A 151 11.45 16.75 -4.66
N LEU A 152 10.76 17.26 -5.68
CA LEU A 152 9.30 17.16 -5.76
C LEU A 152 8.83 15.70 -5.84
N ILE A 153 9.40 14.89 -6.74
CA ILE A 153 9.00 13.47 -6.83
C ILE A 153 9.39 12.70 -5.57
N SER A 154 10.54 12.97 -4.96
CA SER A 154 10.95 12.35 -3.70
C SER A 154 9.96 12.66 -2.58
N ILE A 155 9.52 13.92 -2.43
CA ILE A 155 8.52 14.29 -1.44
C ILE A 155 7.21 13.53 -1.68
N VAL A 156 6.74 13.49 -2.93
CA VAL A 156 5.49 12.79 -3.27
C VAL A 156 5.60 11.29 -3.00
N MET A 157 6.67 10.64 -3.47
CA MET A 157 6.85 9.20 -3.37
C MET A 157 7.11 8.74 -1.93
N PHE A 158 7.85 9.49 -1.13
CA PHE A 158 8.09 9.12 0.27
C PHE A 158 6.89 9.45 1.17
N ILE A 159 6.41 10.69 1.14
CA ILE A 159 5.44 11.17 2.14
C ILE A 159 4.03 10.70 1.82
N PHE A 160 3.65 10.67 0.53
CA PHE A 160 2.27 10.37 0.17
C PHE A 160 2.11 8.92 -0.25
N VAL A 161 2.92 8.43 -1.19
CA VAL A 161 2.76 7.05 -1.69
C VAL A 161 3.29 6.03 -0.68
N ALA A 162 4.61 5.97 -0.50
CA ALA A 162 5.24 4.93 0.31
C ALA A 162 4.85 4.99 1.79
N ALA A 163 4.77 6.17 2.41
CA ALA A 163 4.40 6.24 3.83
C ALA A 163 2.97 5.74 4.08
N ILE A 164 2.00 6.13 3.25
CA ILE A 164 0.61 5.67 3.41
C ILE A 164 0.52 4.17 3.17
N GLU A 165 1.14 3.66 2.10
CA GLU A 165 1.10 2.22 1.81
C GLU A 165 1.79 1.41 2.90
N GLU A 166 2.98 1.78 3.34
CA GLU A 166 3.68 1.04 4.39
C GLU A 166 2.95 1.14 5.74
N LEU A 167 2.31 2.28 6.05
CA LEU A 167 1.47 2.41 7.25
C LEU A 167 0.28 1.44 7.17
N ILE A 168 -0.45 1.45 6.05
CA ILE A 168 -1.65 0.62 5.88
C ILE A 168 -1.28 -0.85 5.86
N PHE A 169 -0.33 -1.26 5.02
CA PHE A 169 -0.08 -2.67 4.78
C PHE A 169 0.83 -3.29 5.83
N ARG A 170 1.86 -2.59 6.34
CA ARG A 170 2.82 -3.19 7.28
C ARG A 170 2.43 -2.89 8.72
N SER A 171 2.38 -1.62 9.08
CA SER A 171 2.10 -1.22 10.47
C SER A 171 0.71 -1.66 10.92
N LEU A 172 -0.32 -1.47 10.10
CA LEU A 172 -1.70 -1.78 10.45
C LEU A 172 -2.11 -3.20 10.03
N LEU A 173 -2.21 -3.47 8.72
CA LEU A 173 -2.86 -4.66 8.17
C LEU A 173 -2.08 -5.93 8.51
N GLN A 174 -0.79 -6.00 8.18
CA GLN A 174 0.03 -7.17 8.46
C GLN A 174 0.04 -7.49 9.97
N THR A 175 0.16 -6.49 10.84
CA THR A 175 0.10 -6.70 12.29
C THR A 175 -1.22 -7.36 12.72
N ARG A 176 -2.35 -6.94 12.15
CA ARG A 176 -3.67 -7.50 12.51
C ARG A 176 -3.91 -8.87 11.89
N LEU A 177 -3.43 -9.08 10.67
CA LEU A 177 -3.43 -10.40 10.05
C LEU A 177 -2.56 -11.38 10.86
N GLN A 178 -1.42 -10.93 11.37
CA GLN A 178 -0.54 -11.76 12.21
C GLN A 178 -1.15 -12.08 13.57
N SER A 179 -1.90 -11.16 14.19
CA SER A 179 -2.60 -11.45 15.44
C SER A 179 -3.73 -12.47 15.26
N VAL A 180 -4.43 -12.45 14.12
CA VAL A 180 -5.57 -13.36 13.86
C VAL A 180 -5.14 -14.71 13.27
N PHE A 181 -4.18 -14.72 12.34
CA PHE A 181 -3.80 -15.92 11.57
C PHE A 181 -2.42 -16.46 11.92
N GLY A 182 -1.67 -15.78 12.78
CA GLY A 182 -0.29 -16.08 13.14
C GLY A 182 0.73 -15.41 12.22
N ALA A 183 1.97 -15.33 12.70
CA ALA A 183 3.10 -14.64 12.09
C ALA A 183 3.27 -14.88 10.57
N ASN A 184 3.41 -16.14 10.16
CA ASN A 184 3.74 -16.47 8.76
C ASN A 184 2.54 -16.28 7.83
N LYS A 185 1.35 -16.76 8.25
CA LYS A 185 0.13 -16.61 7.44
C LYS A 185 -0.28 -15.16 7.31
N GLY A 186 -0.13 -14.37 8.36
CA GLY A 186 -0.43 -12.95 8.34
C GLY A 186 0.48 -12.15 7.40
N LEU A 187 1.78 -12.50 7.35
CA LEU A 187 2.71 -11.94 6.36
C LEU A 187 2.27 -12.29 4.94
N LEU A 188 2.03 -13.58 4.65
CA LEU A 188 1.68 -14.03 3.31
C LEU A 188 0.36 -13.43 2.81
N LEU A 189 -0.65 -13.34 3.69
CA LEU A 189 -1.91 -12.69 3.37
C LEU A 189 -1.74 -11.18 3.15
N GLY A 190 -0.93 -10.51 3.97
CA GLY A 190 -0.64 -9.09 3.78
C GLY A 190 0.07 -8.80 2.45
N ALA A 191 1.05 -9.65 2.10
CA ALA A 191 1.76 -9.58 0.83
C ALA A 191 0.83 -9.82 -0.38
N ALA A 192 -0.03 -10.84 -0.31
CA ALA A 192 -1.01 -11.12 -1.36
C ALA A 192 -2.01 -9.97 -1.55
N LEU A 193 -2.50 -9.37 -0.45
CA LEU A 193 -3.37 -8.21 -0.52
C LEU A 193 -2.66 -6.99 -1.11
N PHE A 194 -1.38 -6.76 -0.76
CA PHE A 194 -0.58 -5.68 -1.34
C PHE A 194 -0.43 -5.85 -2.86
N GLY A 195 -0.08 -7.05 -3.32
CA GLY A 195 0.05 -7.30 -4.75
C GLY A 195 -1.27 -7.25 -5.51
N ILE A 196 -2.36 -7.80 -4.97
CA ILE A 196 -3.68 -7.71 -5.59
C ILE A 196 -4.13 -6.25 -5.76
N MET A 197 -3.78 -5.37 -4.82
CA MET A 197 -4.05 -3.93 -4.91
C MET A 197 -3.21 -3.21 -5.99
N HIS A 198 -2.29 -3.90 -6.69
CA HIS A 198 -1.61 -3.38 -7.88
C HIS A 198 -2.33 -3.77 -9.18
N SER A 199 -3.50 -4.43 -9.11
CA SER A 199 -4.30 -4.80 -10.28
C SER A 199 -4.69 -3.64 -11.19
N GLY A 200 -4.67 -2.41 -10.67
CA GLY A 200 -4.97 -1.18 -11.40
C GLY A 200 -4.05 -0.92 -12.60
N TYR A 201 -2.88 -1.54 -12.66
CA TYR A 201 -2.01 -1.49 -13.85
C TYR A 201 -2.46 -2.41 -14.98
N GLY A 202 -3.43 -3.30 -14.75
CA GLY A 202 -3.92 -4.25 -15.76
C GLY A 202 -2.94 -5.37 -16.12
N LEU A 203 -1.86 -5.52 -15.34
CA LEU A 203 -0.79 -6.48 -15.60
C LEU A 203 -0.70 -7.51 -14.47
N ILE A 204 -0.88 -8.79 -14.80
CA ILE A 204 -0.75 -9.87 -13.80
C ILE A 204 0.69 -9.99 -13.29
N ASN A 205 1.68 -9.72 -14.14
CA ASN A 205 3.09 -9.74 -13.75
C ASN A 205 3.38 -8.69 -12.67
N GLU A 206 2.70 -7.54 -12.73
CA GLU A 206 2.79 -6.51 -11.72
C GLU A 206 2.17 -6.96 -10.39
N VAL A 207 1.00 -7.60 -10.42
CA VAL A 207 0.38 -8.19 -9.22
C VAL A 207 1.30 -9.22 -8.55
N LEU A 208 1.96 -10.07 -9.35
CA LEU A 208 2.90 -11.08 -8.85
C LEU A 208 4.16 -10.43 -8.27
N PHE A 209 4.73 -9.44 -8.96
CA PHE A 209 5.90 -8.70 -8.50
C PHE A 209 5.60 -7.94 -7.20
N ALA A 210 4.52 -7.16 -7.16
CA ALA A 210 4.09 -6.45 -5.98
C ALA A 210 3.79 -7.41 -4.82
N THR A 211 3.24 -8.61 -5.08
CA THR A 211 3.10 -9.64 -4.02
C THR A 211 4.46 -10.07 -3.46
N PHE A 212 5.45 -10.32 -4.33
CA PHE A 212 6.80 -10.68 -3.93
C PHE A 212 7.48 -9.55 -3.14
N PHE A 213 7.49 -8.33 -3.67
CA PHE A 213 8.06 -7.17 -2.99
C PHE A 213 7.32 -6.88 -1.67
N GLY A 214 6.01 -7.09 -1.68
CA GLY A 214 5.11 -7.15 -0.54
C GLY A 214 5.63 -8.04 0.59
N ALA A 215 5.97 -9.28 0.24
CA ALA A 215 6.51 -10.28 1.15
C ALA A 215 7.92 -9.91 1.65
N VAL A 216 8.79 -9.34 0.80
CA VAL A 216 10.12 -8.87 1.18
C VAL A 216 10.02 -7.77 2.24
N LEU A 217 9.26 -6.71 1.97
CA LEU A 217 9.04 -5.61 2.92
C LEU A 217 8.35 -6.10 4.18
N GLY A 218 7.35 -6.98 4.05
CA GLY A 218 6.65 -7.56 5.19
C GLY A 218 7.55 -8.41 6.09
N PHE A 219 8.48 -9.18 5.51
CA PHE A 219 9.48 -9.95 6.24
C PHE A 219 10.47 -9.03 6.97
N ILE A 220 11.00 -8.02 6.28
CA ILE A 220 11.88 -7.02 6.87
C ILE A 220 11.19 -6.34 8.06
N PHE A 221 9.95 -5.88 7.88
CA PHE A 221 9.18 -5.26 8.95
C PHE A 221 8.88 -6.22 10.11
N GLN A 222 8.58 -7.49 9.83
CA GLN A 222 8.36 -8.48 10.88
C GLN A 222 9.63 -8.73 11.73
N LYS A 223 10.81 -8.69 11.12
CA LYS A 223 12.08 -8.93 11.81
C LYS A 223 12.64 -7.70 12.53
N THR A 224 12.43 -6.52 11.96
CA THR A 224 13.04 -5.28 12.45
C THR A 224 12.07 -4.39 13.22
N ARG A 225 10.76 -4.52 12.97
CA ARG A 225 9.71 -3.59 13.37
C ARG A 225 10.06 -2.12 13.08
N SER A 226 10.83 -1.85 12.02
CA SER A 226 11.23 -0.49 11.64
C SER A 226 10.43 -0.03 10.43
N PHE A 227 9.47 0.86 10.68
CA PHE A 227 8.73 1.58 9.65
C PHE A 227 9.66 2.47 8.79
N PRO A 228 10.59 3.27 9.37
CA PRO A 228 11.54 4.05 8.57
C PRO A 228 12.34 3.21 7.58
N PHE A 229 12.71 1.97 7.95
CA PHE A 229 13.48 1.10 7.06
C PHE A 229 12.67 0.71 5.81
N VAL A 230 11.45 0.18 5.98
CA VAL A 230 10.61 -0.18 4.83
C VAL A 230 10.16 1.03 4.01
N LEU A 231 9.94 2.18 4.67
CA LEU A 231 9.65 3.45 4.01
C LEU A 231 10.78 3.89 3.09
N ILE A 232 12.04 3.80 3.54
CA ILE A 232 13.19 4.20 2.72
C ILE A 232 13.34 3.25 1.52
N ILE A 233 13.14 1.95 1.71
CA ILE A 233 13.18 0.97 0.60
C ILE A 233 12.12 1.34 -0.44
N HIS A 234 10.87 1.41 -0.03
CA HIS A 234 9.75 1.60 -0.94
C HIS A 234 9.76 3.00 -1.58
N GLY A 235 9.97 4.06 -0.79
CA GLY A 235 10.04 5.43 -1.29
C GLY A 235 11.17 5.63 -2.31
N THR A 236 12.35 5.06 -2.04
CA THR A 236 13.48 5.12 -3.00
C THR A 236 13.17 4.33 -4.26
N ALA A 237 12.57 3.15 -4.14
CA ALA A 237 12.19 2.32 -5.29
C ALA A 237 11.26 3.10 -6.21
N ASN A 238 10.24 3.77 -5.65
CA ASN A 238 9.30 4.58 -6.42
C ASN A 238 9.95 5.80 -7.10
N VAL A 239 10.90 6.47 -6.44
CA VAL A 239 11.66 7.57 -7.07
C VAL A 239 12.47 7.07 -8.26
N PHE A 240 13.12 5.90 -8.13
CA PHE A 240 13.88 5.31 -9.22
C PHE A 240 12.95 4.87 -10.36
N LEU A 241 11.90 4.14 -10.06
CA LEU A 241 10.94 3.59 -11.02
C LEU A 241 10.23 4.68 -11.82
N PHE A 242 9.68 5.70 -11.17
CA PHE A 242 8.84 6.71 -11.84
C PHE A 242 9.57 8.00 -12.22
N GLY A 243 10.77 8.23 -11.69
CA GLY A 243 11.52 9.47 -11.88
C GLY A 243 12.82 9.31 -12.63
N ILE A 244 13.66 8.36 -12.21
CA ILE A 244 15.04 8.25 -12.72
C ILE A 244 15.14 7.32 -13.91
N LEU A 245 14.75 6.05 -13.75
CA LEU A 245 14.90 5.01 -14.78
C LEU A 245 14.22 5.37 -16.11
N PRO A 246 12.98 5.92 -16.15
CA PRO A 246 12.35 6.26 -17.41
C PRO A 246 13.00 7.44 -18.15
N ILE A 247 13.79 8.28 -17.46
CA ILE A 247 14.51 9.41 -18.06
C ILE A 247 15.87 8.99 -18.59
N VAL A 248 16.57 8.10 -17.88
CA VAL A 248 17.95 7.71 -18.26
C VAL A 248 18.01 6.51 -19.21
N SER A 249 16.92 5.73 -19.31
CA SER A 249 16.84 4.52 -20.14
C SER A 249 16.12 4.76 -21.47
N LYS A 250 15.72 6.00 -21.76
CA LYS A 250 15.06 6.44 -23.00
C LYS A 250 15.89 7.56 -23.62
#